data_AF-A0A8I2E670-F1
#
_entry.id   AF-A0A8I2E670-F1
#
_cell.length_a   1.000
_cell.length_b   1.000
_cell.length_c   1.000
_cell.angle_alpha   90.00
_cell.angle_beta   90.00
_cell.angle_gamma   90.00
#
_symmetry.space_group_name_H-M   'P 1'
#
loop_
_entity.id
_entity.type
_entity.pdbx_description
1 polymer ?
#
loop_
_entity_poly.entity_id
_entity_poly.type
_entity_poly.pdbx_seq_one_letter_code
_entity_poly.pdbx_strand_id
1 'polypeptide(L)'
;MTGVGEYVVLFAEDWDSGAAAWPTQRPEAYANDSGAAASLVAATAPSIQSKSDRDLAQWLAPAGEAYCRYLADWEDMKLRYALSADGAEVAALREVEDGCPEQAVT
;
A
#
# COMPACT_ATOMS: atom_id res chain seq x y z
N MET A 1 13.46 -14.01 -16.61
CA MET A 1 12.03 -14.23 -16.29
C MET A 1 11.93 -14.29 -14.78
N THR A 2 11.81 -13.14 -14.12
CA THR A 2 11.83 -13.03 -12.65
C THR A 2 10.45 -12.60 -12.15
N GLY A 3 9.88 -13.43 -11.27
CA GLY A 3 9.04 -13.01 -10.15
C GLY A 3 7.70 -12.33 -10.45
N VAL A 4 6.69 -13.09 -10.88
CA VAL A 4 5.27 -12.64 -10.90
C VAL A 4 4.54 -13.04 -9.60
N GLY A 5 5.24 -13.60 -8.60
CA GLY A 5 4.61 -14.15 -7.40
C GLY A 5 4.38 -13.16 -6.26
N GLU A 6 5.29 -12.21 -6.04
CA GLU A 6 5.23 -11.30 -4.89
C GLU A 6 4.36 -10.07 -5.18
N TYR A 7 4.37 -9.61 -6.43
CA TYR A 7 3.53 -8.51 -6.90
C TYR A 7 2.04 -8.82 -6.75
N VAL A 8 1.60 -10.01 -7.14
CA VAL A 8 0.16 -10.40 -7.17
C VAL A 8 -0.51 -10.31 -5.79
N VAL A 9 0.24 -10.51 -4.71
CA VAL A 9 -0.28 -10.42 -3.33
C VAL A 9 -0.49 -8.97 -2.91
N LEU A 10 0.39 -8.05 -3.33
CA LEU A 10 0.20 -6.61 -3.11
C LEU A 10 -0.99 -6.08 -3.92
N PHE A 11 -1.19 -6.61 -5.14
CA PHE A 11 -2.28 -6.21 -6.04
C PHE A 11 -3.68 -6.66 -5.61
N ALA A 12 -3.82 -7.66 -4.73
CA ALA A 12 -5.14 -8.20 -4.38
C ALA A 12 -6.02 -7.14 -3.69
N GLU A 13 -5.45 -6.41 -2.72
CA GLU A 13 -6.14 -5.34 -2.02
C GLU A 13 -6.50 -4.19 -2.99
N ASP A 14 -5.55 -3.75 -3.82
CA ASP A 14 -5.80 -2.69 -4.81
C ASP A 14 -6.88 -3.08 -5.83
N TRP A 15 -6.94 -4.35 -6.20
CA TRP A 15 -7.97 -4.90 -7.08
C TRP A 15 -9.36 -4.75 -6.47
N ASP A 16 -9.50 -5.14 -5.21
CA ASP A 16 -10.75 -5.01 -4.44
C ASP A 16 -11.11 -3.54 -4.19
N SER A 17 -10.10 -2.67 -4.09
CA SER A 17 -10.24 -1.22 -3.96
C SER A 17 -10.50 -0.47 -5.28
N GLY A 18 -10.72 -1.18 -6.39
CA GLY A 18 -11.22 -0.61 -7.64
C GLY A 18 -10.25 -0.64 -8.82
N ALA A 19 -9.04 -1.17 -8.67
CA ALA A 19 -8.13 -1.38 -9.81
C ALA A 19 -8.73 -2.33 -10.86
N ALA A 20 -9.63 -3.23 -10.46
CA ALA A 20 -10.39 -4.11 -11.35
C ALA A 20 -11.17 -3.37 -12.46
N ALA A 21 -11.54 -2.11 -12.22
CA ALA A 21 -12.32 -1.30 -13.16
C ALA A 21 -11.45 -0.50 -14.15
N TRP A 22 -10.12 -0.59 -14.07
CA TRP A 22 -9.25 0.20 -14.92
C TRP A 22 -9.26 -0.26 -16.38
N PRO A 23 -9.20 0.68 -17.35
CA PRO A 23 -8.91 0.33 -18.73
C PRO A 23 -7.50 -0.28 -18.84
N THR A 24 -7.32 -1.20 -19.78
CA THR A 24 -6.15 -2.09 -19.94
C THR A 24 -4.77 -1.43 -20.00
N GLN A 25 -4.66 -0.10 -20.11
CA GLN A 25 -3.40 0.65 -20.18
C GLN A 25 -2.92 1.22 -18.82
N ARG A 26 -3.74 1.18 -17.77
CA ARG A 26 -3.36 1.66 -16.43
C ARG A 26 -2.44 0.72 -15.60
N PRO A 27 -2.46 -0.63 -15.77
CA PRO A 27 -1.66 -1.55 -14.96
C PRO A 27 -0.14 -1.34 -15.08
N GLU A 28 0.36 -0.93 -16.25
CA GLU A 28 1.80 -0.73 -16.46
C GLU A 28 2.33 0.51 -15.74
N ALA A 29 1.57 1.62 -15.74
CA ALA A 29 1.96 2.81 -14.98
C ALA A 29 2.00 2.52 -13.48
N TYR A 30 0.99 1.77 -12.99
CA TYR A 30 0.91 1.35 -11.60
C TYR A 30 2.03 0.37 -11.21
N ALA A 31 2.29 -0.66 -12.01
CA ALA A 31 3.35 -1.64 -11.74
C ALA A 31 4.76 -1.05 -11.82
N ASN A 32 4.94 0.04 -12.57
CA ASN A 32 6.20 0.76 -12.69
C ASN A 32 6.28 2.00 -11.77
N ASP A 33 5.27 2.25 -10.93
CA ASP A 33 5.29 3.37 -10.01
C ASP A 33 6.27 3.08 -8.87
N SER A 34 7.43 3.74 -8.91
CA SER A 34 8.45 3.64 -7.88
C SER A 34 8.01 4.21 -6.52
N GLY A 35 6.97 5.05 -6.48
CA GLY A 35 6.30 5.51 -5.26
C GLY A 35 5.39 4.44 -4.67
N ALA A 36 4.71 3.63 -5.50
CA ALA A 36 4.03 2.42 -5.04
C ALA A 36 5.02 1.36 -4.52
N ALA A 37 6.20 1.28 -5.14
CA ALA A 37 7.32 0.49 -4.66
C ALA A 37 7.98 1.07 -3.39
N ALA A 38 7.75 2.34 -3.02
CA ALA A 38 8.28 2.92 -1.78
C ALA A 38 7.56 2.37 -0.52
N SER A 39 6.37 1.78 -0.68
CA SER A 39 5.78 0.89 0.33
C SER A 39 6.66 -0.34 0.67
N LEU A 40 7.70 -0.64 -0.14
CA LEU A 40 8.68 -1.70 0.12
C LEU A 40 9.87 -1.27 0.99
N VAL A 41 9.90 -0.03 1.51
CA VAL A 41 11.04 0.51 2.29
C VAL A 41 11.32 -0.27 3.59
N ALA A 42 10.47 -1.22 4.01
CA ALA A 42 10.73 -2.13 5.14
C ALA A 42 10.36 -3.60 4.90
N ALA A 43 10.20 -4.02 3.63
CA ALA A 43 9.68 -5.36 3.32
C ALA A 43 10.76 -6.45 3.44
N THR A 44 10.88 -7.07 4.62
CA THR A 44 11.52 -8.38 4.77
C THR A 44 10.58 -9.49 4.32
N ALA A 45 11.09 -10.65 3.89
CA ALA A 45 10.25 -11.78 3.50
C ALA A 45 9.20 -12.18 4.57
N PRO A 46 9.52 -12.20 5.88
CA PRO A 46 8.52 -12.42 6.93
C PRO A 46 7.45 -11.34 7.00
N SER A 47 7.81 -10.07 6.77
CA SER A 47 6.83 -8.97 6.76
C SER A 47 5.90 -9.03 5.55
N ILE A 48 6.37 -9.47 4.37
CA ILE A 48 5.53 -9.69 3.19
C ILE A 48 4.56 -10.85 3.44
N GLN A 49 5.06 -11.96 3.99
CA GLN A 49 4.20 -13.09 4.36
C GLN A 49 3.18 -12.73 5.43
N SER A 50 3.58 -11.89 6.40
CA SER A 50 2.67 -11.38 7.41
C SER A 50 1.65 -10.45 6.76
N LYS A 51 2.03 -9.50 5.91
CA LYS A 51 1.05 -8.64 5.25
C LYS A 51 0.05 -9.46 4.42
N SER A 52 0.52 -10.32 3.50
CA SER A 52 -0.35 -11.00 2.53
C SER A 52 -1.22 -9.97 1.76
N ASP A 53 -2.46 -10.35 1.47
CA ASP A 53 -3.57 -9.59 0.92
C ASP A 53 -4.29 -8.70 1.94
N ARG A 54 -3.77 -8.58 3.17
CA ARG A 54 -4.42 -7.79 4.23
C ARG A 54 -4.35 -6.30 3.94
N ASP A 55 -5.48 -5.65 4.23
CA ASP A 55 -5.64 -4.20 4.26
C ASP A 55 -5.03 -3.58 5.54
N LEU A 56 -5.09 -2.25 5.63
CA LEU A 56 -4.51 -1.48 6.72
C LEU A 56 -5.18 -1.76 8.09
N ALA A 57 -6.46 -2.11 8.10
CA ALA A 57 -7.19 -2.44 9.33
C ALA A 57 -6.88 -3.86 9.83
N GLN A 58 -6.50 -4.76 8.93
CA GLN A 58 -6.17 -6.15 9.23
C GLN A 58 -4.69 -6.34 9.59
N TRP A 59 -3.80 -5.48 9.07
CA TRP A 59 -2.38 -5.56 9.33
C TRP A 59 -1.71 -4.19 9.24
N LEU A 60 -1.02 -3.82 10.32
CA LEU A 60 -0.11 -2.70 10.36
C LEU A 60 1.33 -3.20 10.43
N ALA A 61 2.22 -2.54 9.71
CA ALA A 61 3.65 -2.77 9.86
C ALA A 61 4.10 -2.50 11.31
N PRO A 62 5.08 -3.24 11.86
CA PRO A 62 5.66 -2.90 13.15
C PRO A 62 6.15 -1.45 13.17
N ALA A 63 5.83 -0.71 14.24
CA ALA A 63 6.29 0.67 14.40
C ALA A 63 7.82 0.74 14.41
N GLY A 64 8.38 1.71 13.68
CA GLY A 64 9.81 1.90 13.47
C GLY A 64 10.09 3.07 12.52
N GLU A 65 11.35 3.26 12.12
CA GLU A 65 11.79 4.43 11.35
C GLU A 65 11.02 4.61 10.02
N ALA A 66 10.59 3.53 9.39
CA ALA A 66 9.86 3.55 8.12
C ALA A 66 8.33 3.56 8.27
N TYR A 67 7.78 3.49 9.49
CA TYR A 67 6.35 3.28 9.71
C TYR A 67 5.50 4.44 9.18
N CYS A 68 5.88 5.68 9.50
CA CYS A 68 5.16 6.86 9.03
C CYS A 68 5.26 7.04 7.52
N ARG A 69 6.40 6.66 6.93
CA ARG A 69 6.55 6.66 5.48
C ARG A 69 5.61 5.65 4.83
N TYR A 70 5.52 4.44 5.39
CA TYR A 70 4.60 3.40 4.92
C TYR A 70 3.14 3.86 4.91
N LEU A 71 2.68 4.51 5.98
CA LEU A 71 1.31 5.03 6.05
C LEU A 71 1.04 6.11 5.00
N ALA A 72 2.00 7.04 4.82
CA ALA A 72 1.89 8.10 3.84
C ALA A 72 1.92 7.57 2.39
N ASP A 73 2.75 6.56 2.11
CA ASP A 73 2.78 5.90 0.80
C ASP A 73 1.47 5.15 0.51
N TRP A 74 0.89 4.47 1.51
CA TRP A 74 -0.42 3.83 1.36
C TRP A 74 -1.52 4.85 1.02
N GLU A 75 -1.57 5.98 1.73
CA GLU A 75 -2.55 7.04 1.45
C GLU A 75 -2.34 7.66 0.05
N ASP A 76 -1.10 7.98 -0.33
CA ASP A 76 -0.79 8.54 -1.65
C ASP A 76 -1.20 7.59 -2.76
N MET A 77 -0.96 6.27 -2.61
CA MET A 77 -1.40 5.28 -3.59
C MET A 77 -2.91 5.29 -3.79
N LYS A 78 -3.69 5.34 -2.70
CA LYS A 78 -5.15 5.42 -2.78
C LYS A 78 -5.60 6.66 -3.54
N LEU A 79 -5.04 7.83 -3.19
CA LEU A 79 -5.40 9.11 -3.79
C LEU A 79 -4.96 9.23 -5.26
N ARG A 80 -3.70 8.91 -5.56
CA ARG A 80 -3.08 9.00 -6.89
C ARG A 80 -3.82 8.13 -7.91
N TYR A 81 -4.22 6.93 -7.50
CA TYR A 81 -4.85 5.95 -8.38
C TYR A 81 -6.38 5.95 -8.32
N ALA A 82 -6.97 6.80 -7.47
CA ALA A 82 -8.40 6.86 -7.21
C ALA A 82 -8.97 5.49 -6.80
N LEU A 83 -8.26 4.83 -5.88
CA LEU A 83 -8.71 3.61 -5.21
C LEU A 83 -9.56 3.97 -3.99
N SER A 84 -10.51 3.12 -3.63
CA SER A 84 -11.27 3.29 -2.39
C SER A 84 -10.47 2.84 -1.17
N ALA A 85 -10.82 3.42 -0.03
CA ALA A 85 -10.55 2.88 1.30
C ALA A 85 -11.90 2.75 2.02
N ASP A 86 -12.13 1.64 2.70
CA ASP A 86 -13.32 1.45 3.49
C ASP A 86 -13.24 2.16 4.85
N GLY A 87 -14.35 2.12 5.60
CA GLY A 87 -14.43 2.81 6.88
C GLY A 87 -13.49 2.25 7.96
N ALA A 88 -13.14 0.96 7.90
CA ALA A 88 -12.21 0.35 8.85
C ALA A 88 -10.77 0.76 8.53
N GLU A 89 -10.38 0.78 7.25
CA GLU A 89 -9.06 1.24 6.81
C GLU A 89 -8.83 2.71 7.18
N VAL A 90 -9.82 3.58 6.94
CA VAL A 90 -9.74 5.00 7.31
C VAL A 90 -9.65 5.18 8.83
N ALA A 91 -10.37 4.37 9.60
CA ALA A 91 -10.28 4.41 11.06
C ALA A 91 -8.91 3.95 11.56
N ALA A 92 -8.36 2.88 10.98
CA ALA A 92 -7.03 2.38 11.30
C ALA A 92 -5.95 3.41 10.99
N LEU A 93 -6.00 4.07 9.82
CA LEU A 93 -5.07 5.13 9.46
C LEU A 93 -5.09 6.27 10.49
N ARG A 94 -6.28 6.76 10.85
CA ARG A 94 -6.46 7.85 11.82
C ARG A 94 -5.93 7.51 13.21
N GLU A 95 -6.05 6.26 13.64
CA GLU A 95 -5.54 5.82 14.94
C GLU A 95 -4.01 5.95 15.04
N VAL A 96 -3.31 5.86 13.90
CA VAL A 96 -1.85 5.75 13.88
C VAL A 96 -1.13 6.95 13.26
N GLU A 97 -1.80 7.71 12.40
CA GLU A 97 -1.21 8.87 11.70
C GLU A 97 -0.91 10.05 12.65
N ASP A 98 -1.66 10.18 13.76
CA ASP A 98 -1.43 11.20 14.79
C ASP A 98 -0.01 11.13 15.39
N GLY A 99 0.62 9.96 15.33
CA GLY A 99 2.00 9.74 15.79
C GLY A 99 3.08 10.09 14.76
N CYS A 100 2.69 10.50 13.55
CA CYS A 100 3.59 10.68 12.42
C CYS A 100 3.79 12.17 12.08
N PRO A 101 5.05 12.62 11.87
CA PRO A 101 5.28 13.94 11.32
C PRO A 101 4.82 13.99 9.87
N GLU A 102 4.50 15.18 9.36
CA GLU A 102 4.14 15.39 7.95
C GLU A 102 5.22 14.78 7.03
N GLN A 103 4.80 13.85 6.16
CA GLN A 103 5.68 13.16 5.22
C GLN A 103 5.55 13.78 3.83
N ALA A 104 6.67 14.11 3.20
CA ALA A 104 6.69 14.44 1.78
C ALA A 104 6.68 13.15 0.95
N VAL A 105 5.55 12.79 0.37
CA VAL A 105 5.46 11.71 -0.63
C VAL A 105 5.83 12.27 -2.00
N THR A 106 6.66 11.57 -2.76
CA THR A 106 7.19 11.97 -4.08
C THR A 106 6.77 10.98 -5.14
#